data_AF-A0A535VUT4-F1
#
_entry.id   AF-A0A535VUT4-F1
#
_cell.length_a   1.000
_cell.length_b   1.000
_cell.length_c   1.000
_cell.angle_alpha   90.00
_cell.angle_beta   90.00
_cell.angle_gamma   90.00
#
_symmetry.space_group_name_H-M   'P 1'
#
loop_
_entity.id
_entity.type
_entity.pdbx_description
1 polymer ?
#
loop_
_entity_poly.entity_id
_entity_poly.type
_entity_poly.pdbx_seq_one_letter_code
_entity_poly.pdbx_strand_id
1 'polypeptide(L)'
;MRVMVAAVLTMSAAQLFDLGTFVAMTQRLGPHAEANPLVGLLYASYGYPMVAIAKVVLLSFVTAVGAILASRAAHPRVAAGIVAMAIVIGLMGGISNSAAIGALRVV
;
A
#
# COMPACT_ATOMS: atom_id res chain seq x y z
N MET A 1 2.47 17.96 16.46
CA MET A 1 3.62 17.27 15.82
C MET A 1 3.61 15.75 16.08
N ARG A 2 3.59 15.27 17.33
CA ARG A 2 3.62 13.82 17.66
C ARG A 2 2.53 12.99 16.98
N VAL A 3 1.29 13.50 16.90
CA VAL A 3 0.16 12.80 16.25
C VAL A 3 0.39 12.60 14.75
N MET A 4 0.93 13.60 14.04
CA MET A 4 1.19 13.50 12.60
C MET A 4 2.33 12.52 12.31
N VAL A 5 3.38 12.54 13.14
CA VAL A 5 4.47 11.57 13.05
C VAL A 5 3.93 10.15 13.22
N ALA A 6 3.12 9.92 14.26
CA ALA A 6 2.46 8.63 14.46
C ALA A 6 1.59 8.23 13.25
N ALA A 7 0.83 9.17 12.67
CA ALA A 7 0.03 8.91 11.49
C ALA A 7 0.88 8.51 10.27
N VAL A 8 2.02 9.17 10.02
CA VAL A 8 2.93 8.81 8.92
C VAL A 8 3.58 7.44 9.17
N LEU A 9 3.92 7.10 10.42
CA LEU A 9 4.42 5.77 10.77
C LEU A 9 3.35 4.70 10.55
N THR A 10 2.11 4.94 10.99
CA THR A 10 0.98 4.03 10.75
C THR A 10 0.69 3.88 9.26
N MET A 11 0.74 4.96 8.50
CA MET A 11 0.60 4.93 7.04
C MET A 11 1.69 4.07 6.40
N SER A 12 2.94 4.27 6.78
CA SER A 12 4.06 3.47 6.26
C SER A 12 3.91 1.99 6.62
N ALA A 13 3.47 1.67 7.84
CA ALA A 13 3.17 0.31 8.27
C ALA A 13 2.02 -0.32 7.45
N ALA A 14 0.95 0.42 7.19
CA ALA A 14 -0.17 -0.04 6.36
C ALA A 14 0.27 -0.34 4.92
N GLN A 15 1.14 0.50 4.35
CA GLN A 15 1.67 0.29 3.01
C GLN A 15 2.67 -0.90 2.96
N LEU A 16 3.47 -1.10 4.00
CA LEU A 16 4.31 -2.29 4.14
C LEU A 16 3.48 -3.57 4.31
N PHE A 17 2.35 -3.50 5.03
CA PHE A 17 1.40 -4.60 5.15
C PHE A 17 0.80 -4.97 3.79
N ASP A 18 0.36 -3.99 2.99
CA ASP A 18 -0.08 -4.23 1.61
C ASP A 18 1.02 -4.90 0.78
N LEU A 19 2.25 -4.38 0.81
CA LEU A 19 3.36 -4.95 0.07
C LEU A 19 3.68 -6.40 0.49
N GLY A 20 3.78 -6.65 1.79
CA GLY A 20 4.12 -7.97 2.33
C GLY A 20 3.06 -9.02 1.98
N THR A 21 1.78 -8.67 2.13
CA THR A 21 0.66 -9.55 1.78
C THR A 21 0.54 -9.75 0.27
N PHE A 22 0.84 -8.73 -0.54
CA PHE A 22 0.94 -8.86 -1.98
C PHE A 22 2.03 -9.86 -2.41
N VAL A 23 3.23 -9.76 -1.81
CA VAL A 23 4.32 -10.72 -2.07
C VAL A 23 3.88 -12.12 -1.67
N ALA A 24 3.27 -12.29 -0.50
CA ALA A 24 2.77 -13.60 -0.05
C ALA A 24 1.68 -14.16 -0.98
N MET A 25 0.75 -13.31 -1.44
CA MET A 25 -0.31 -13.69 -2.37
C MET A 25 0.25 -14.12 -3.71
N THR A 26 1.14 -13.32 -4.30
CA THR A 26 1.71 -13.61 -5.60
C THR A 26 2.60 -14.85 -5.59
N GLN A 27 3.30 -15.14 -4.50
CA GLN A 27 4.05 -16.40 -4.34
C GLN A 27 3.15 -17.63 -4.30
N ARG A 28 1.91 -17.51 -3.80
CA ARG A 28 0.98 -18.65 -3.63
C ARG A 28 0.02 -18.84 -4.81
N LEU A 29 -0.53 -17.75 -5.34
CA LEU A 29 -1.61 -17.76 -6.33
C LEU A 29 -1.20 -17.13 -7.68
N GLY A 30 -0.01 -16.56 -7.74
CA GLY A 30 0.45 -15.80 -8.90
C GLY A 30 -0.13 -14.38 -8.98
N PRO A 31 0.36 -13.55 -9.92
CA PRO A 31 -0.03 -12.13 -10.03
C PRO A 31 -1.44 -11.91 -10.56
N HIS A 32 -2.03 -12.90 -11.23
CA HIS A 32 -3.40 -12.84 -11.73
C HIS A 32 -4.46 -12.91 -10.62
N ALA A 33 -4.07 -13.32 -9.41
CA ALA A 33 -4.95 -13.30 -8.25
C ALA A 33 -5.23 -11.88 -7.73
N GLU A 34 -4.44 -10.89 -8.17
CA GLU A 34 -4.65 -9.52 -7.74
C GLU A 34 -5.86 -8.88 -8.43
N ALA A 35 -6.72 -8.22 -7.66
CA ALA A 35 -7.95 -7.61 -8.17
C ALA A 35 -7.67 -6.35 -9.03
N ASN A 36 -6.46 -5.80 -8.96
CA ASN A 36 -6.07 -4.62 -9.70
C ASN A 36 -5.68 -4.98 -11.15
N PRO A 37 -6.45 -4.56 -12.18
CA PRO A 37 -6.16 -4.92 -13.56
C PRO A 37 -4.82 -4.37 -14.06
N LEU A 38 -4.32 -3.27 -13.47
CA LEU A 38 -3.00 -2.72 -13.80
C LEU A 38 -1.87 -3.69 -13.45
N VAL A 39 -2.02 -4.45 -12.36
CA VAL A 39 -1.02 -5.45 -11.94
C VAL A 39 -0.97 -6.59 -12.94
N GLY A 40 -2.12 -7.08 -13.40
CA GLY A 40 -2.20 -8.09 -14.46
C GLY A 40 -1.56 -7.61 -15.78
N LEU A 41 -1.81 -6.36 -16.18
CA LEU A 41 -1.22 -5.76 -17.38
C LEU A 41 0.30 -5.56 -17.27
N LEU A 42 0.78 -5.04 -16.14
CA LEU A 42 2.21 -4.88 -15.87
C LEU A 42 2.92 -6.23 -15.86
N TYR A 43 2.31 -7.24 -15.24
CA TYR A 43 2.86 -8.59 -15.21
C TYR A 43 2.92 -9.22 -16.61
N ALA A 44 1.84 -9.13 -17.39
CA ALA A 44 1.81 -9.67 -18.75
C ALA A 44 2.86 -9.01 -19.66
N SER A 45 3.17 -7.73 -19.44
CA SER A 45 4.09 -6.97 -20.29
C SER A 45 5.56 -7.08 -19.86
N TYR A 46 5.83 -7.14 -18.55
CA TYR A 46 7.19 -6.98 -17.99
C TYR A 46 7.56 -8.03 -16.92
N GLY A 47 6.65 -8.94 -16.59
CA GLY A 47 6.86 -9.97 -15.58
C GLY A 47 6.85 -9.47 -14.13
N TYR A 48 7.13 -10.39 -13.21
CA TYR A 48 7.06 -10.16 -11.78
C TYR A 48 7.99 -9.04 -11.24
N PRO A 49 9.25 -8.92 -11.70
CA PRO A 49 10.17 -7.91 -11.17
C PRO A 49 9.60 -6.48 -11.30
N MET A 50 8.94 -6.19 -12.42
CA MET A 50 8.42 -4.84 -12.66
C MET A 50 7.22 -4.51 -11.77
N VAL A 51 6.39 -5.50 -11.46
CA VAL A 51 5.28 -5.35 -10.51
C VAL A 51 5.81 -5.07 -9.10
N ALA A 52 6.85 -5.79 -8.67
CA ALA A 52 7.49 -5.57 -7.38
C ALA A 52 8.13 -4.17 -7.30
N ILE A 53 8.86 -3.75 -8.33
CA ILE A 53 9.44 -2.41 -8.43
C ILE A 53 8.36 -1.34 -8.33
N ALA A 54 7.25 -1.49 -9.08
CA ALA A 54 6.15 -0.52 -9.07
C ALA A 54 5.55 -0.35 -7.67
N LYS A 55 5.32 -1.44 -6.93
CA LYS A 55 4.82 -1.35 -5.55
C LYS A 55 5.82 -0.70 -4.60
N VAL A 56 7.12 -1.00 -4.70
CA VAL A 56 8.15 -0.37 -3.87
C VAL A 56 8.27 1.13 -4.16
N VAL A 57 8.16 1.53 -5.43
CA VAL A 57 8.14 2.94 -5.83
C VAL A 57 6.92 3.65 -5.27
N LEU A 58 5.73 3.03 -5.36
CA LEU A 58 4.50 3.59 -4.81
C LEU A 58 4.57 3.76 -3.29
N LEU A 59 5.03 2.74 -2.56
CA LEU A 59 5.29 2.80 -1.11
C LEU A 59 6.19 3.99 -0.78
N SER A 60 7.35 4.07 -1.45
CA SER A 60 8.34 5.13 -1.22
C SER A 60 7.76 6.51 -1.49
N PHE A 61 6.99 6.64 -2.57
CA PHE A 61 6.31 7.88 -2.94
C PHE A 61 5.28 8.32 -1.91
N VAL A 62 4.38 7.42 -1.48
CA VAL A 62 3.35 7.71 -0.48
C VAL A 62 3.99 8.11 0.86
N THR A 63 5.01 7.38 1.31
CA THR A 63 5.75 7.71 2.53
C THR A 63 6.45 9.07 2.42
N ALA A 64 7.11 9.37 1.30
CA ALA A 64 7.76 10.65 1.09
C ALA A 64 6.76 11.82 1.10
N VAL A 65 5.62 11.68 0.41
CA VAL A 65 4.54 12.67 0.41
C VAL A 65 4.01 12.89 1.83
N GLY A 66 3.75 11.83 2.58
CA GLY A 66 3.30 11.94 3.98
C GLY A 66 4.30 12.67 4.87
N ALA A 67 5.60 12.36 4.73
CA ALA A 67 6.67 13.03 5.47
C ALA A 67 6.80 14.52 5.12
N ILE A 68 6.71 14.87 3.83
CA ILE A 68 6.74 16.27 3.38
C ILE A 68 5.53 17.03 3.90
N LEU A 69 4.33 16.45 3.79
CA LEU A 69 3.10 17.05 4.33
C LEU A 69 3.21 17.25 5.84
N ALA A 70 3.74 16.28 6.58
CA ALA A 70 3.95 16.42 8.02
C ALA A 70 4.91 17.56 8.40
N SER A 71 5.89 17.84 7.53
CA SER A 71 6.94 18.85 7.79
C SER A 71 6.57 20.26 7.33
N ARG A 72 5.66 20.39 6.34
CA ARG A 72 5.43 21.66 5.63
C ARG A 72 3.95 22.01 5.42
N ALA A 73 3.01 21.37 6.12
CA ALA A 73 1.59 21.57 5.86
C ALA A 73 1.13 23.01 6.12
N ALA A 74 0.89 23.76 5.04
CA ALA A 74 0.11 25.01 5.07
C ALA A 74 -1.36 24.76 5.47
N HIS A 75 -1.89 23.57 5.18
CA HIS A 75 -3.26 23.15 5.51
C HIS A 75 -3.27 21.81 6.27
N PRO A 76 -3.18 21.83 7.61
CA PRO A 76 -2.98 20.62 8.42
C PRO A 76 -4.16 19.63 8.35
N ARG A 77 -5.39 20.12 8.16
CA ARG A 77 -6.58 19.26 8.01
C ARG A 77 -6.55 18.45 6.72
N VAL A 78 -6.13 19.08 5.62
CA VAL A 78 -6.00 18.41 4.32
C VAL A 78 -4.89 17.37 4.38
N ALA A 79 -3.74 17.72 4.96
CA ALA A 79 -2.64 16.79 5.18
C ALA A 79 -3.07 15.56 6.00
N ALA A 80 -3.80 15.78 7.10
CA ALA A 80 -4.33 14.70 7.91
C ALA A 80 -5.31 13.81 7.13
N GLY A 81 -6.20 14.41 6.32
CA GLY A 81 -7.11 13.67 5.46
C GLY A 81 -6.40 12.79 4.43
N ILE A 82 -5.35 13.31 3.78
CA ILE A 82 -4.54 12.55 2.82
C ILE A 82 -3.86 11.36 3.50
N VAL A 83 -3.23 11.57 4.65
CA VAL A 83 -2.55 10.49 5.40
C VAL A 83 -3.56 9.44 5.88
N ALA A 84 -4.73 9.87 6.38
CA ALA A 84 -5.79 8.96 6.78
C ALA A 84 -6.28 8.10 5.60
N MET A 85 -6.48 8.71 4.43
CA MET A 85 -6.87 7.99 3.22
C MET A 85 -5.79 6.99 2.80
N ALA A 86 -4.51 7.37 2.84
CA ALA A 86 -3.39 6.49 2.52
C ALA A 86 -3.29 5.29 3.49
N ILE A 87 -3.60 5.48 4.79
CA ILE A 87 -3.71 4.37 5.75
C ILE A 87 -4.81 3.42 5.32
N VAL A 88 -6.02 3.93 5.07
CA VAL A 88 -7.19 3.10 4.71
C VAL A 88 -6.93 2.32 3.43
N ILE A 89 -6.38 2.95 2.39
CA ILE A 89 -6.04 2.28 1.13
C ILE A 89 -5.01 1.17 1.35
N GLY A 90 -3.95 1.42 2.13
CA GLY A 90 -2.94 0.40 2.44
C GLY A 90 -3.53 -0.78 3.21
N LEU A 91 -4.40 -0.52 4.18
CA LEU A 91 -5.10 -1.57 4.91
C LEU A 91 -6.03 -2.39 4.00
N MET A 92 -6.80 -1.72 3.13
CA MET A 92 -7.70 -2.40 2.20
C MET A 92 -6.92 -3.32 1.25
N GLY A 93 -5.81 -2.84 0.67
CA GLY A 93 -4.95 -3.67 -0.18
C GLY A 93 -4.37 -4.87 0.57
N GLY A 94 -3.88 -4.66 1.79
CA GLY A 94 -3.34 -5.76 2.57
C GLY A 94 -4.38 -6.80 3.00
N ILE A 95 -5.60 -6.35 3.31
CA ILE A 95 -6.74 -7.22 3.62
C ILE A 95 -7.16 -8.01 2.37
N SER A 96 -7.27 -7.37 1.20
CA SER A 96 -7.66 -8.07 -0.04
C SER A 96 -6.66 -9.16 -0.41
N ASN A 97 -5.36 -8.86 -0.34
CA ASN A 97 -4.30 -9.84 -0.60
C ASN A 97 -4.34 -11.02 0.39
N SER A 98 -4.57 -10.72 1.67
CA SER A 98 -4.65 -11.72 2.74
C SER A 98 -5.90 -12.60 2.62
N ALA A 99 -7.04 -12.01 2.23
CA ALA A 99 -8.27 -12.73 1.97
C ALA A 99 -8.11 -13.67 0.76
N ALA A 100 -7.43 -13.23 -0.31
CA ALA A 100 -7.16 -14.04 -1.48
C ALA A 100 -6.43 -15.35 -1.14
N ILE A 101 -5.44 -15.31 -0.23
CA ILE A 101 -4.71 -16.51 0.23
C ILE A 101 -5.37 -17.25 1.39
N GLY A 102 -6.58 -16.88 1.80
CA GLY A 102 -7.30 -17.50 2.91
C GLY A 102 -6.68 -17.27 4.29
N ALA A 103 -5.77 -16.30 4.43
CA ALA A 103 -5.14 -15.96 5.71
C ALA A 103 -6.11 -15.18 6.64
N LEU A 104 -7.06 -14.46 6.06
CA LEU A 104 -8.21 -13.89 6.75
C LEU A 104 -9.45 -14.71 6.37
N ARG A 105 -10.04 -15.42 7.34
CA ARG A 105 -11.43 -15.90 7.21
C ARG A 105 -12.35 -14.70 7.33
N VAL A 106 -12.61 -14.02 6.23
CA VAL A 106 -13.80 -13.17 6.13
C VAL A 106 -14.95 -14.15 5.94
N VAL A 107 -15.89 -14.13 6.89
CA VAL A 107 -17.05 -15.04 6.99
C VAL A 107 -17.73 -15.26 5.65
#